data_AF-A0A2M7TXA0-F1
#
_entry.id   AF-A0A2M7TXA0-F1
#
_cell.length_a   1.000
_cell.length_b   1.000
_cell.length_c   1.000
_cell.angle_alpha   90.00
_cell.angle_beta   90.00
_cell.angle_gamma   90.00
#
_symmetry.space_group_name_H-M   'P 1'
#
loop_
_entity.id
_entity.type
_entity.pdbx_description
1 polymer ?
#
loop_
_entity_poly.entity_id
_entity_poly.type
_entity_poly.pdbx_seq_one_letter_code
_entity_poly.pdbx_strand_id
1 'polypeptide(L)'
;MQGLFYLSNTSITGSISSYLTVNDASNTYSDIASRSTIYNNSASTSLNVYQSGVGDILNLFDGTTEIFSVLDGGNVGIGNTTPSYKLDVSGTGRFTGDLRLTGALYDSTSGAGSTGYVLTSTGTGTSWNTLASAGIVSGTGTDNYLSRWNTLGTGIENGTLVDNATVGTSLNIDSSNNVGIGGTAASTRPSLYIGANGNVGIGTTAPTEKLDIAGGSINIAQTANYGLKWGSLYNAFVMDPVDLTPLYITGGNAHVIIDSNNNTTDGYFSIRKDNTSRATSAELFRVQENGNVGIGITNPTSKLHVSGDIRVTGAYYDSTNAAGSTGYVLTSTGTGTSWNTLASAGIISGSGTDNYLARFNSLGTGIENRTLVDNATVGTSLNIDSSNNVGIGGTA
;
A
#
# COMPACT_ATOMS: atom_id res chain seq x y z
N MET A 1 57.68 68.42 -68.66
CA MET A 1 56.47 69.13 -69.11
C MET A 1 55.29 68.46 -68.43
N GLN A 2 54.82 68.97 -67.29
CA GLN A 2 53.61 68.46 -66.62
C GLN A 2 52.45 69.34 -67.07
N GLY A 3 51.57 68.79 -67.90
CA GLY A 3 50.37 69.48 -68.36
C GLY A 3 49.26 69.31 -67.33
N LEU A 4 48.82 70.41 -66.73
CA LEU A 4 47.60 70.46 -65.92
C LEU A 4 46.41 70.48 -66.89
N PHE A 5 45.72 69.35 -67.05
CA PHE A 5 44.53 69.26 -67.87
C PHE A 5 43.28 69.50 -67.02
N TYR A 6 42.61 70.64 -67.24
CA TYR A 6 41.25 70.85 -66.75
C TYR A 6 40.29 70.10 -67.67
N LEU A 7 39.64 69.08 -67.12
CA LEU A 7 38.71 68.22 -67.84
C LEU A 7 37.31 68.44 -67.28
N SER A 8 36.43 69.04 -68.09
CA SER A 8 34.99 69.12 -67.79
C SER A 8 34.24 68.06 -68.60
N ASN A 9 33.30 67.35 -67.96
CA ASN A 9 32.44 66.32 -68.58
C ASN A 9 33.18 65.20 -69.35
N THR A 10 34.25 64.65 -68.79
CA THR A 10 35.05 63.61 -69.46
C THR A 10 34.90 62.25 -68.77
N SER A 11 34.54 61.22 -69.52
CA SER A 11 34.67 59.83 -69.10
C SER A 11 36.09 59.35 -69.39
N ILE A 12 36.81 58.90 -68.37
CA ILE A 12 38.11 58.25 -68.58
C ILE A 12 37.83 56.78 -68.90
N THR A 13 37.78 56.44 -70.19
CA THR A 13 37.65 55.05 -70.66
C THR A 13 39.03 54.47 -70.91
N GLY A 14 39.76 54.15 -69.84
CA GLY A 14 41.08 53.51 -69.88
C GLY A 14 41.70 53.29 -68.49
N SER A 15 42.72 52.43 -68.39
CA SER A 15 43.43 52.16 -67.13
C SER A 15 44.29 53.35 -66.70
N ILE A 16 43.92 54.01 -65.60
CA ILE A 16 44.76 55.05 -64.97
C ILE A 16 45.88 54.33 -64.21
N SER A 17 47.11 54.41 -64.72
CA SER A 17 48.22 53.53 -64.31
C SER A 17 49.07 54.06 -63.14
N SER A 18 48.66 55.16 -62.51
CA SER A 18 49.43 55.75 -61.41
C SER A 18 48.54 56.23 -60.26
N TYR A 19 47.73 57.29 -60.39
CA TYR A 19 46.71 57.70 -59.40
C TYR A 19 45.66 58.62 -60.07
N LEU A 20 44.37 58.52 -59.72
CA LEU A 20 43.39 59.57 -60.00
C LEU A 20 43.36 60.52 -58.80
N THR A 21 44.18 61.57 -58.84
CA THR A 21 44.11 62.66 -57.87
C THR A 21 43.11 63.69 -58.40
N VAL A 22 41.91 63.74 -57.83
CA VAL A 22 41.08 64.94 -57.95
C VAL A 22 41.66 65.91 -56.91
N ASN A 23 42.16 67.06 -57.34
CA ASN A 23 42.80 68.04 -56.48
C ASN A 23 42.07 69.36 -56.68
N ASP A 24 41.29 69.79 -55.68
CA ASP A 24 40.91 71.20 -55.60
C ASP A 24 42.13 71.97 -55.08
N ALA A 25 42.42 73.13 -55.68
CA ALA A 25 43.66 73.88 -55.50
C ALA A 25 43.83 74.53 -54.10
N SER A 26 43.11 74.02 -53.09
CA SER A 26 42.98 74.62 -51.77
C SER A 26 43.49 73.76 -50.59
N ASN A 27 43.88 72.47 -50.76
CA ASN A 27 44.34 71.55 -49.67
C ASN A 27 43.35 71.48 -48.48
N THR A 28 42.51 70.47 -48.29
CA THR A 28 42.85 69.13 -47.77
C THR A 28 41.73 68.11 -48.04
N TYR A 29 40.69 68.50 -48.76
CA TYR A 29 39.60 67.63 -49.20
C TYR A 29 39.34 67.92 -50.67
N SER A 30 39.48 66.90 -51.51
CA SER A 30 38.97 66.95 -52.88
C SER A 30 37.44 66.87 -52.82
N ASP A 31 36.79 68.01 -52.71
CA ASP A 31 35.33 68.08 -52.64
C ASP A 31 34.73 67.88 -54.04
N ILE A 32 34.35 66.64 -54.36
CA ILE A 32 33.53 66.39 -55.54
C ILE A 32 32.11 66.84 -55.16
N ALA A 33 31.77 68.09 -55.44
CA ALA A 33 30.47 68.73 -55.14
C ALA A 33 29.25 68.08 -55.88
N SER A 34 29.42 66.90 -56.47
CA SER A 34 28.42 66.17 -57.25
C SER A 34 28.57 64.66 -57.01
N ARG A 35 27.54 63.87 -57.33
CA ARG A 35 27.58 62.40 -57.16
C ARG A 35 28.70 61.79 -58.01
N SER A 36 29.83 61.43 -57.39
CA SER A 36 30.83 60.55 -58.01
C SER A 36 30.25 59.14 -58.12
N THR A 37 30.17 58.60 -59.33
CA THR A 37 29.59 57.27 -59.58
C THR A 37 30.67 56.39 -60.22
N ILE A 38 31.04 55.30 -59.55
CA ILE A 38 31.87 54.24 -60.14
C ILE A 38 30.91 53.22 -60.76
N TYR A 39 30.89 53.15 -62.09
CA TYR A 39 30.02 52.25 -62.84
C TYR A 39 30.84 51.18 -63.57
N ASN A 40 30.53 49.91 -63.30
CA ASN A 40 31.17 48.76 -63.93
C ASN A 40 30.08 47.74 -64.30
N ASN A 41 30.05 47.32 -65.56
CA ASN A 41 29.08 46.38 -66.12
C ASN A 41 29.73 45.01 -66.47
N SER A 42 30.88 44.71 -65.86
CA SER A 42 31.61 43.44 -65.96
C SER A 42 31.47 42.63 -64.66
N ALA A 43 31.83 41.35 -64.67
CA ALA A 43 31.92 40.49 -63.48
C ALA A 43 33.14 40.79 -62.58
N SER A 44 33.95 41.79 -62.93
CA SER A 44 35.17 42.19 -62.20
C SER A 44 34.87 43.17 -61.06
N THR A 45 35.76 43.29 -60.07
CA THR A 45 35.64 44.27 -58.99
C THR A 45 35.64 45.72 -59.51
N SER A 46 34.66 46.53 -59.10
CA SER A 46 34.52 47.93 -59.55
C SER A 46 35.48 48.91 -58.87
N LEU A 47 35.93 48.59 -57.65
CA LEU A 47 36.87 49.40 -56.87
C LEU A 47 37.74 48.49 -56.01
N ASN A 48 39.06 48.60 -56.16
CA ASN A 48 40.03 48.08 -55.20
C ASN A 48 40.70 49.27 -54.52
N VAL A 49 40.74 49.28 -53.19
CA VAL A 49 41.46 50.29 -52.41
C VAL A 49 42.68 49.60 -51.81
N TYR A 50 43.87 50.03 -52.23
CA TYR A 50 45.14 49.55 -51.70
C TYR A 50 45.78 50.67 -50.87
N GLN A 51 46.01 50.38 -49.60
CA GLN A 51 46.80 51.22 -48.72
C GLN A 51 48.08 50.47 -48.34
N SER A 52 49.22 51.17 -48.41
CA SER A 52 50.55 50.65 -48.03
C SER A 52 51.17 51.39 -46.84
N GLY A 53 50.57 52.50 -46.42
CA GLY A 53 50.91 53.21 -45.18
C GLY A 53 50.11 52.71 -43.97
N VAL A 54 50.33 53.36 -42.81
CA VAL A 54 49.72 53.01 -41.52
C VAL A 54 48.39 53.71 -41.22
N GLY A 55 47.90 54.53 -42.16
CA GLY A 55 46.62 55.22 -42.02
C GLY A 55 45.46 54.31 -42.45
N ASP A 56 44.25 54.72 -42.13
CA ASP A 56 43.04 53.96 -42.44
C ASP A 56 42.90 53.70 -43.95
N ILE A 57 42.26 52.57 -44.27
CA ILE A 57 42.00 52.13 -45.63
C ILE A 57 40.80 52.89 -46.22
N LEU A 58 39.74 53.11 -45.44
CA LEU A 58 38.53 53.81 -45.88
C LEU A 58 37.77 54.42 -44.69
N ASN A 59 37.50 55.73 -44.76
CA ASN A 59 36.68 56.44 -43.78
C ASN A 59 35.51 57.11 -44.50
N LEU A 60 34.28 56.91 -44.02
CA LEU A 60 33.06 57.59 -44.50
C LEU A 60 32.53 58.51 -43.42
N PHE A 61 32.24 59.76 -43.80
CA PHE A 61 31.78 60.80 -42.90
C PHE A 61 30.33 61.21 -43.24
N ASP A 62 29.55 61.49 -42.20
CA ASP A 62 28.33 62.30 -42.28
C ASP A 62 28.63 63.67 -41.64
N GLY A 63 28.76 64.69 -42.47
CA GLY A 63 29.30 65.99 -42.08
C GLY A 63 30.72 65.84 -41.50
N THR A 64 30.90 66.16 -40.22
CA THR A 64 32.18 66.02 -39.51
C THR A 64 32.30 64.71 -38.72
N THR A 65 31.27 63.86 -38.72
CA THR A 65 31.24 62.63 -37.93
C THR A 65 31.62 61.45 -38.80
N GLU A 66 32.64 60.70 -38.40
CA GLU A 66 32.97 59.45 -39.06
C GLU A 66 31.99 58.35 -38.66
N ILE A 67 31.32 57.75 -39.65
CA ILE A 67 30.24 56.76 -39.45
C ILE A 67 30.63 55.35 -39.89
N PHE A 68 31.68 55.21 -40.69
CA PHE A 68 32.21 53.93 -41.13
C PHE A 68 33.72 54.04 -41.32
N SER A 69 34.46 53.13 -40.72
CA SER A 69 35.92 53.14 -40.73
C SER A 69 36.42 51.75 -41.11
N VAL A 70 37.44 51.68 -41.96
CA VAL A 70 38.23 50.48 -42.20
C VAL A 70 39.66 50.82 -41.87
N LEU A 71 40.10 50.45 -40.67
CA LEU A 71 41.44 50.76 -40.20
C LEU A 71 42.50 49.96 -40.97
N ASP A 72 43.75 50.40 -40.87
CA ASP A 72 44.89 49.56 -41.22
C ASP A 72 44.85 48.23 -40.45
N GLY A 73 45.21 47.13 -41.10
CA GLY A 73 45.01 45.77 -40.59
C GLY A 73 43.58 45.22 -40.70
N GLY A 74 42.62 46.01 -41.20
CA GLY A 74 41.31 45.54 -41.67
C GLY A 74 40.21 45.40 -40.62
N ASN A 75 40.28 46.13 -39.51
CA ASN A 75 39.14 46.22 -38.58
C ASN A 75 38.12 47.21 -39.14
N VAL A 76 36.85 46.81 -39.14
CA VAL A 76 35.73 47.61 -39.64
C VAL A 76 34.91 48.15 -38.48
N GLY A 77 34.74 49.47 -38.42
CA GLY A 77 33.90 50.16 -37.46
C GLY A 77 32.64 50.71 -38.10
N ILE A 78 31.48 50.54 -37.46
CA ILE A 78 30.22 51.20 -37.83
C ILE A 78 29.77 52.07 -36.65
N GLY A 79 29.81 53.39 -36.82
CA GLY A 79 29.65 54.36 -35.73
C GLY A 79 30.74 54.29 -34.66
N ASN A 80 31.85 53.59 -34.95
CA ASN A 80 32.99 53.41 -34.05
C ASN A 80 34.28 53.66 -34.85
N THR A 81 35.05 54.70 -34.51
CA THR A 81 36.29 55.05 -35.22
C THR A 81 37.52 54.33 -34.68
N THR A 82 37.37 53.59 -33.58
CA THR A 82 38.45 52.80 -32.98
C THR A 82 37.98 51.35 -32.75
N PRO A 83 37.58 50.62 -33.82
CA PRO A 83 37.09 49.25 -33.71
C PRO A 83 38.13 48.32 -33.07
N SER A 84 37.76 47.70 -31.96
CA SER A 84 38.61 46.76 -31.20
C SER A 84 38.53 45.33 -31.74
N TYR A 85 37.50 45.03 -32.53
CA TYR A 85 37.28 43.76 -33.22
C TYR A 85 37.23 43.95 -34.73
N LYS A 86 37.31 42.86 -35.48
CA LYS A 86 37.25 42.88 -36.96
C LYS A 86 35.99 43.55 -37.50
N LEU A 87 34.89 43.44 -36.77
CA LEU A 87 33.68 44.24 -36.96
C LEU A 87 33.24 44.74 -35.58
N ASP A 88 33.19 46.05 -35.39
CA ASP A 88 32.79 46.70 -34.14
C ASP A 88 31.70 47.73 -34.45
N VAL A 89 30.53 47.59 -33.82
CA VAL A 89 29.35 48.40 -34.10
C VAL A 89 28.94 49.12 -32.84
N SER A 90 29.05 50.45 -32.85
CA SER A 90 28.49 51.30 -31.79
C SER A 90 27.00 51.53 -32.08
N GLY A 91 26.17 50.54 -31.74
CA GLY A 91 24.73 50.58 -32.00
C GLY A 91 24.10 49.19 -32.15
N THR A 92 22.89 49.14 -32.73
CA THR A 92 22.15 47.88 -32.92
C THR A 92 22.45 47.25 -34.28
N GLY A 93 23.00 46.05 -34.28
CA GLY A 93 23.06 45.21 -35.49
C GLY A 93 21.70 44.54 -35.76
N ARG A 94 21.16 44.70 -36.98
CA ARG A 94 19.96 43.98 -37.43
C ARG A 94 20.33 43.05 -38.59
N PHE A 95 20.27 41.75 -38.35
CA PHE A 95 20.41 40.72 -39.38
C PHE A 95 19.00 40.24 -39.75
N THR A 96 18.63 40.35 -41.03
CA THR A 96 17.31 39.91 -41.54
C THR A 96 17.31 38.47 -42.08
N GLY A 97 18.50 37.89 -42.23
CA GLY A 97 18.71 36.45 -42.46
C GLY A 97 19.43 35.80 -41.27
N ASP A 98 20.03 34.63 -41.50
CA ASP A 98 20.69 33.87 -40.44
C ASP A 98 22.03 34.49 -40.02
N LEU A 99 22.26 34.56 -38.70
CA LEU A 99 23.57 34.87 -38.12
C LEU A 99 24.30 33.56 -37.78
N ARG A 100 25.33 33.22 -38.56
CA ARG A 100 26.21 32.07 -38.27
C ARG A 100 27.45 32.51 -37.50
N LEU A 101 27.64 31.97 -36.30
CA LEU A 101 28.80 32.23 -35.45
C LEU A 101 29.61 30.95 -35.25
N THR A 102 30.94 31.04 -35.27
CA THR A 102 31.86 29.93 -35.02
C THR A 102 32.58 30.04 -33.67
N GLY A 103 32.50 31.20 -33.03
CA GLY A 103 33.06 31.47 -31.70
C GLY A 103 31.99 31.48 -30.59
N ALA A 104 32.44 31.73 -29.36
CA ALA A 104 31.54 31.93 -28.23
C ALA A 104 30.76 33.24 -28.35
N LEU A 105 29.56 33.27 -27.78
CA LEU A 105 28.87 34.52 -27.46
C LEU A 105 29.50 35.11 -26.19
N TYR A 106 29.47 36.43 -26.09
CA TYR A 106 29.96 37.18 -24.93
C TYR A 106 28.82 37.99 -24.32
N ASP A 107 28.82 38.11 -22.99
CA ASP A 107 27.87 38.96 -22.28
C ASP A 107 28.35 40.41 -22.17
N SER A 108 27.57 41.28 -21.52
CA SER A 108 27.94 42.69 -21.37
C SER A 108 29.18 42.93 -20.49
N THR A 109 29.70 41.90 -19.83
CA THR A 109 30.95 41.96 -19.03
C THR A 109 32.16 41.40 -19.79
N SER A 110 32.00 41.09 -21.08
CA SER A 110 33.01 40.38 -21.89
C SER A 110 33.29 38.96 -21.38
N GLY A 111 32.33 38.33 -20.69
CA GLY A 111 32.39 36.93 -20.29
C GLY A 111 31.89 36.00 -21.40
N ALA A 112 32.72 35.05 -21.83
CA ALA A 112 32.31 34.02 -22.78
C ALA A 112 31.34 33.02 -22.13
N GLY A 113 30.34 32.57 -22.89
CA GLY A 113 29.40 31.55 -22.41
C GLY A 113 30.06 30.22 -22.10
N SER A 114 29.63 29.60 -21.00
CA SER A 114 29.99 28.24 -20.62
C SER A 114 28.86 27.25 -20.91
N THR A 115 29.19 25.98 -21.08
CA THR A 115 28.20 24.91 -21.29
C THR A 115 27.14 24.91 -20.17
N GLY A 116 25.85 24.80 -20.55
CA GLY A 116 24.72 24.75 -19.60
C GLY A 116 24.15 26.11 -19.18
N TYR A 117 24.73 27.21 -19.66
CA TYR A 117 24.18 28.56 -19.48
C TYR A 117 23.47 29.03 -20.75
N VAL A 118 22.46 29.87 -20.57
CA VAL A 118 21.76 30.58 -21.65
C VAL A 118 22.05 32.08 -21.51
N LEU A 119 22.33 32.74 -22.63
CA LEU A 119 22.48 34.20 -22.66
C LEU A 119 21.09 34.82 -22.65
N THR A 120 20.78 35.58 -21.61
CA THR A 120 19.49 36.25 -21.47
C THR A 120 19.68 37.77 -21.48
N SER A 121 18.71 38.50 -22.05
CA SER A 121 18.68 39.95 -21.94
C SER A 121 18.46 40.39 -20.49
N THR A 122 19.18 41.41 -20.04
CA THR A 122 18.96 42.09 -18.75
C THR A 122 18.17 43.40 -18.91
N GLY A 123 17.74 43.73 -20.14
CA GLY A 123 17.12 45.01 -20.49
C GLY A 123 18.11 46.11 -20.87
N THR A 124 19.31 46.11 -20.31
CA THR A 124 20.42 47.04 -20.63
C THR A 124 21.67 46.35 -21.18
N GLY A 125 21.67 45.02 -21.22
CA GLY A 125 22.76 44.20 -21.72
C GLY A 125 22.37 42.74 -21.76
N THR A 126 23.33 41.87 -21.53
CA THR A 126 23.15 40.42 -21.54
C THR A 126 23.91 39.80 -20.37
N SER A 127 23.40 38.69 -19.85
CA SER A 127 24.03 37.93 -18.77
C SER A 127 23.86 36.44 -19.00
N TRP A 128 24.90 35.67 -18.66
CA TRP A 128 24.80 34.22 -18.61
C TRP A 128 24.00 33.79 -17.38
N ASN A 129 22.96 32.99 -17.61
CA ASN A 129 22.13 32.43 -16.56
C ASN A 129 22.06 30.90 -16.70
N THR A 130 21.97 30.19 -15.58
CA THR A 130 21.59 28.78 -15.62
C THR A 130 20.17 28.66 -16.15
N LEU A 131 19.82 27.51 -16.73
CA LEU A 131 18.44 27.27 -17.19
C LEU A 131 17.40 27.49 -16.07
N ALA A 132 17.79 27.21 -14.81
CA ALA A 132 16.98 27.44 -13.61
C ALA A 132 16.81 28.94 -13.29
N SER A 133 17.91 29.70 -13.25
CA SER A 133 17.88 31.14 -12.93
C SER A 133 17.27 31.98 -14.05
N ALA A 134 17.32 31.49 -15.29
CA ALA A 134 16.70 32.11 -16.46
C ALA A 134 15.19 31.84 -16.58
N GLY A 135 14.64 30.88 -15.80
CA GLY A 135 13.24 30.47 -15.90
C GLY A 135 12.88 29.80 -17.24
N ILE A 136 13.87 29.21 -17.94
CA ILE A 136 13.70 28.66 -19.30
C ILE A 136 13.20 27.21 -19.29
N VAL A 137 13.49 26.44 -18.23
CA VAL A 137 12.96 25.07 -18.09
C VAL A 137 11.53 25.12 -17.56
N SER A 138 10.59 24.80 -18.45
CA SER A 138 9.32 24.14 -18.15
C SER A 138 9.51 22.61 -18.23
N GLY A 139 8.80 21.83 -17.41
CA GLY A 139 9.16 20.43 -17.12
C GLY A 139 8.64 19.39 -18.11
N THR A 140 9.30 18.22 -18.12
CA THR A 140 8.90 17.01 -18.86
C THR A 140 8.46 15.93 -17.88
N GLY A 141 7.20 15.49 -17.96
CA GLY A 141 6.68 14.36 -17.18
C GLY A 141 6.76 13.04 -17.94
N THR A 142 6.93 11.93 -17.22
CA THR A 142 6.53 10.59 -17.69
C THR A 142 5.04 10.41 -17.48
N ASP A 143 4.33 9.85 -18.47
CA ASP A 143 2.92 9.48 -18.29
C ASP A 143 2.76 8.64 -17.00
N ASN A 144 1.87 9.09 -16.11
CA ASN A 144 1.58 8.54 -14.77
C ASN A 144 2.48 8.98 -13.59
N TYR A 145 3.40 9.93 -13.77
CA TYR A 145 4.14 10.59 -12.68
C TYR A 145 3.76 12.08 -12.56
N LEU A 146 3.55 12.60 -11.34
CA LEU A 146 3.48 14.05 -11.14
C LEU A 146 4.91 14.63 -11.05
N SER A 147 5.17 15.68 -11.81
CA SER A 147 6.42 16.42 -11.77
C SER A 147 6.55 17.25 -10.49
N ARG A 148 7.71 17.21 -9.79
CA ARG A 148 8.01 17.99 -8.57
C ARG A 148 9.32 18.77 -8.73
N TRP A 149 9.46 19.90 -8.05
CA TRP A 149 10.72 20.65 -7.96
C TRP A 149 11.75 19.89 -7.10
N ASN A 150 13.02 19.87 -7.54
CA ASN A 150 14.10 19.35 -6.70
C ASN A 150 14.32 20.25 -5.48
N THR A 151 14.96 19.73 -4.43
CA THR A 151 15.20 20.46 -3.15
C THR A 151 16.07 21.71 -3.29
N LEU A 152 16.78 21.85 -4.41
CA LEU A 152 17.62 22.99 -4.73
C LEU A 152 16.87 24.07 -5.54
N GLY A 153 15.60 23.84 -5.91
CA GLY A 153 14.82 24.76 -6.75
C GLY A 153 15.37 24.93 -8.17
N THR A 154 16.22 24.02 -8.65
CA THR A 154 16.98 24.14 -9.90
C THR A 154 16.48 23.26 -11.04
N GLY A 155 15.42 22.48 -10.82
CA GLY A 155 14.87 21.61 -11.85
C GLY A 155 13.55 20.95 -11.46
N ILE A 156 12.90 20.36 -12.46
CA ILE A 156 11.71 19.54 -12.33
C ILE A 156 12.12 18.08 -12.48
N GLU A 157 11.80 17.25 -11.48
CA GLU A 157 12.04 15.81 -11.43
C GLU A 157 10.72 15.03 -11.40
N ASN A 158 10.73 13.75 -11.80
CA ASN A 158 9.58 12.87 -11.66
C ASN A 158 9.48 12.38 -10.21
N GLY A 159 8.38 12.64 -9.51
CA GLY A 159 8.22 12.32 -8.09
C GLY A 159 6.88 11.66 -7.73
N THR A 160 6.89 10.80 -6.73
CA THR A 160 5.68 10.32 -6.04
C THR A 160 5.01 11.48 -5.29
N LEU A 161 3.67 11.50 -5.25
CA LEU A 161 2.84 12.54 -4.62
C LEU A 161 3.14 12.72 -3.11
N VAL A 162 4.10 13.58 -2.79
CA VAL A 162 4.43 14.05 -1.44
C VAL A 162 4.58 15.57 -1.47
N ASP A 163 3.59 16.29 -0.94
CA ASP A 163 3.77 17.66 -0.48
C ASP A 163 4.47 17.61 0.89
N ASN A 164 5.71 18.09 0.93
CA ASN A 164 6.48 18.23 2.15
C ASN A 164 6.07 19.53 2.88
N ALA A 165 4.87 19.57 3.46
CA ALA A 165 4.45 20.63 4.35
C ALA A 165 3.56 20.11 5.50
N THR A 166 4.22 19.50 6.48
CA THR A 166 3.92 19.60 7.92
C THR A 166 2.72 18.86 8.51
N VAL A 167 1.61 18.57 7.82
CA VAL A 167 0.55 17.74 8.48
C VAL A 167 -0.40 17.03 7.50
N GLY A 168 -0.46 15.70 7.61
CA GLY A 168 -1.64 14.92 7.25
C GLY A 168 -1.73 14.43 5.80
N THR A 169 -1.71 13.10 5.65
CA THR A 169 -2.09 12.35 4.43
C THR A 169 -1.25 12.56 3.17
N SER A 170 0.05 12.24 3.24
CA SER A 170 0.88 11.99 2.04
C SER A 170 0.98 10.50 1.72
N LEU A 171 1.10 10.17 0.42
CA LEU A 171 1.69 8.91 -0.06
C LEU A 171 3.21 9.09 -0.07
N ASN A 172 3.88 8.80 1.03
CA ASN A 172 5.33 8.88 1.15
C ASN A 172 5.98 7.62 0.60
N ILE A 173 6.95 7.76 -0.32
CA ILE A 173 7.89 6.70 -0.67
C ILE A 173 9.29 7.16 -0.23
N ASP A 174 9.92 6.44 0.70
CA ASP A 174 11.24 6.81 1.22
C ASP A 174 12.40 6.15 0.44
N SER A 175 13.65 6.55 0.74
CA SER A 175 14.86 6.02 0.08
C SER A 175 15.13 4.54 0.35
N SER A 176 14.41 3.94 1.30
CA SER A 176 14.46 2.50 1.59
C SER A 176 13.34 1.72 0.91
N ASN A 177 12.60 2.36 -0.01
CA ASN A 177 11.44 1.81 -0.72
C ASN A 177 10.24 1.50 0.18
N ASN A 178 10.16 2.09 1.38
CA ASN A 178 8.95 1.96 2.19
C ASN A 178 7.87 2.89 1.63
N VAL A 179 6.62 2.43 1.66
CA VAL A 179 5.46 3.23 1.26
C VAL A 179 4.59 3.50 2.48
N GLY A 180 4.35 4.77 2.80
CA GLY A 180 3.47 5.20 3.87
C GLY A 180 2.31 6.04 3.33
N ILE A 181 1.10 5.77 3.80
CA ILE A 181 -0.08 6.62 3.57
C ILE A 181 -0.56 7.15 4.92
N GLY A 182 -0.74 8.46 5.06
CA GLY A 182 -1.34 9.04 6.27
C GLY A 182 -0.37 9.57 7.33
N GLY A 183 0.95 9.52 7.09
CA GLY A 183 1.99 10.00 8.01
C GLY A 183 2.84 11.12 7.43
N THR A 184 3.69 11.74 8.26
CA THR A 184 4.68 12.75 7.82
C THR A 184 5.93 12.11 7.20
N ALA A 185 6.19 10.83 7.47
CA ALA A 185 7.08 9.97 6.69
C ALA A 185 6.62 8.51 6.72
N ALA A 186 7.13 7.67 5.82
CA ALA A 186 6.80 6.23 5.80
C ALA A 186 7.15 5.54 7.14
N SER A 187 8.19 5.99 7.84
CA SER A 187 8.64 5.45 9.12
C SER A 187 8.00 6.09 10.37
N THR A 188 7.20 7.15 10.21
CA THR A 188 6.58 7.89 11.33
C THR A 188 5.05 7.85 11.24
N ARG A 189 4.46 6.86 11.92
CA ARG A 189 3.00 6.73 12.18
C ARG A 189 2.11 6.87 10.91
N PRO A 190 2.36 6.15 9.81
CA PRO A 190 1.41 6.07 8.72
C PRO A 190 0.16 5.27 9.13
N SER A 191 -0.98 5.59 8.53
CA SER A 191 -2.19 4.77 8.63
C SER A 191 -2.03 3.44 7.92
N LEU A 192 -1.31 3.43 6.78
CA LEU A 192 -0.89 2.23 6.06
C LEU A 192 0.60 2.32 5.76
N TYR A 193 1.34 1.31 6.17
CA TYR A 193 2.77 1.12 5.95
C TYR A 193 3.00 -0.11 5.08
N ILE A 194 3.89 -0.03 4.11
CA ILE A 194 4.44 -1.17 3.40
C ILE A 194 5.95 -1.09 3.55
N GLY A 195 6.52 -2.06 4.27
CA GLY A 195 7.96 -2.15 4.47
C GLY A 195 8.68 -2.74 3.26
N ALA A 196 9.97 -2.46 3.12
CA ALA A 196 10.82 -2.99 2.05
C ALA A 196 10.86 -4.54 1.98
N ASN A 197 10.53 -5.22 3.09
CA ASN A 197 10.38 -6.68 3.17
C ASN A 197 9.03 -7.20 2.63
N GLY A 198 8.18 -6.31 2.12
CA GLY A 198 6.84 -6.60 1.61
C GLY A 198 5.82 -6.89 2.71
N ASN A 199 6.12 -6.57 3.97
CA ASN A 199 5.14 -6.66 5.06
C ASN A 199 4.30 -5.38 5.11
N VAL A 200 3.01 -5.54 5.37
CA VAL A 200 2.05 -4.43 5.44
C VAL A 200 1.69 -4.17 6.91
N GLY A 201 1.89 -2.94 7.36
CA GLY A 201 1.45 -2.47 8.67
C GLY A 201 0.22 -1.57 8.54
N ILE A 202 -0.81 -1.75 9.37
CA ILE A 202 -1.88 -0.76 9.55
C ILE A 202 -1.79 -0.25 10.99
N GLY A 203 -1.50 1.04 11.16
CA GLY A 203 -1.25 1.64 12.47
C GLY A 203 0.09 1.28 13.12
N THR A 204 0.98 0.55 12.42
CA THR A 204 2.34 0.20 12.87
C THR A 204 3.34 0.34 11.73
N THR A 205 4.59 0.69 12.06
CA THR A 205 5.74 0.74 11.13
C THR A 205 6.72 -0.42 11.34
N ALA A 206 6.45 -1.30 12.29
CA ALA A 206 7.26 -2.48 12.57
C ALA A 206 6.42 -3.76 12.45
N PRO A 207 5.85 -4.05 11.26
CA PRO A 207 5.07 -5.27 11.08
C PRO A 207 5.97 -6.50 11.24
N THR A 208 5.67 -7.32 12.25
CA THR A 208 6.42 -8.56 12.52
C THR A 208 6.01 -9.71 11.60
N GLU A 209 4.83 -9.58 10.98
CA GLU A 209 4.24 -10.53 10.05
C GLU A 209 3.88 -9.88 8.71
N LYS A 210 3.45 -10.68 7.72
CA LYS A 210 3.09 -10.17 6.38
C LYS A 210 2.00 -9.10 6.40
N LEU A 211 1.08 -9.18 7.34
CA LEU A 211 0.10 -8.14 7.65
C LEU A 211 0.02 -7.99 9.17
N ASP A 212 0.39 -6.82 9.69
CA ASP A 212 0.35 -6.51 11.12
C ASP A 212 -0.53 -5.27 11.35
N ILE A 213 -1.51 -5.38 12.23
CA ILE A 213 -2.52 -4.32 12.47
C ILE A 213 -2.49 -3.97 13.95
N ALA A 214 -2.03 -2.77 14.26
CA ALA A 214 -1.88 -2.30 15.63
C ALA A 214 -3.02 -1.33 16.01
N GLY A 215 -3.65 -1.58 17.16
CA GLY A 215 -4.56 -0.62 17.80
C GLY A 215 -5.97 -0.51 17.20
N GLY A 216 -6.45 -1.54 16.49
CA GLY A 216 -7.80 -1.54 15.93
C GLY A 216 -8.32 -2.93 15.56
N SER A 217 -9.57 -2.98 15.09
CA SER A 217 -10.22 -4.19 14.59
C SER A 217 -10.13 -4.27 13.07
N ILE A 218 -10.06 -5.49 12.53
CA ILE A 218 -10.20 -5.74 11.09
C ILE A 218 -11.68 -5.90 10.76
N ASN A 219 -12.25 -4.99 9.96
CA ASN A 219 -13.58 -5.18 9.38
C ASN A 219 -13.44 -5.82 7.99
N ILE A 220 -13.98 -7.02 7.81
CA ILE A 220 -14.01 -7.73 6.52
C ILE A 220 -15.43 -7.67 5.99
N ALA A 221 -15.82 -6.54 5.38
CA ALA A 221 -17.14 -6.35 4.80
C ALA A 221 -17.16 -6.74 3.31
N GLN A 222 -18.01 -7.69 2.92
CA GLN A 222 -18.31 -8.04 1.52
C GLN A 222 -19.82 -8.29 1.36
N THR A 223 -20.35 -8.19 0.14
CA THR A 223 -21.77 -8.39 -0.15
C THR A 223 -22.23 -9.86 -0.01
N ALA A 224 -21.31 -10.83 0.09
CA ALA A 224 -21.60 -12.24 0.40
C ALA A 224 -20.35 -12.97 1.00
N ASN A 225 -20.54 -13.84 2.01
CA ASN A 225 -19.52 -14.65 2.71
C ASN A 225 -18.40 -13.84 3.41
N TYR A 226 -18.55 -13.56 4.70
CA TYR A 226 -17.49 -12.89 5.48
C TYR A 226 -16.51 -13.94 6.03
N GLY A 227 -15.20 -13.75 5.89
CA GLY A 227 -14.25 -14.71 6.47
C GLY A 227 -12.79 -14.35 6.30
N LEU A 228 -11.97 -14.66 7.32
CA LEU A 228 -10.52 -14.72 7.16
C LEU A 228 -10.15 -16.00 6.41
N LYS A 229 -9.67 -15.85 5.17
CA LYS A 229 -9.13 -16.95 4.35
C LYS A 229 -7.69 -17.25 4.76
N TRP A 230 -7.33 -18.53 4.88
CA TRP A 230 -5.94 -18.97 5.07
C TRP A 230 -5.56 -19.89 3.90
N GLY A 231 -4.93 -19.30 2.89
CA GLY A 231 -4.59 -19.98 1.63
C GLY A 231 -5.73 -19.97 0.60
N SER A 232 -5.59 -20.80 -0.44
CA SER A 232 -6.47 -20.79 -1.62
C SER A 232 -7.71 -21.69 -1.51
N LEU A 233 -7.75 -22.61 -0.55
CA LEU A 233 -8.76 -23.67 -0.47
C LEU A 233 -9.60 -23.67 0.82
N TYR A 234 -9.14 -23.02 1.89
CA TYR A 234 -9.76 -23.11 3.22
C TYR A 234 -9.89 -21.74 3.89
N ASN A 235 -11.02 -21.52 4.56
CA ASN A 235 -11.24 -20.36 5.42
C ASN A 235 -11.01 -20.80 6.87
N ALA A 236 -10.27 -20.01 7.67
CA ALA A 236 -10.19 -20.30 9.12
C ALA A 236 -11.43 -19.84 9.87
N PHE A 237 -12.15 -18.86 9.30
CA PHE A 237 -13.43 -18.41 9.81
C PHE A 237 -14.39 -18.14 8.65
N VAL A 238 -15.56 -18.76 8.66
CA VAL A 238 -16.64 -18.51 7.69
C VAL A 238 -17.83 -17.95 8.44
N MET A 239 -18.26 -16.76 8.03
CA MET A 239 -19.48 -16.11 8.48
C MET A 239 -20.45 -16.09 7.30
N ASP A 240 -21.61 -16.67 7.52
CA ASP A 240 -22.70 -16.67 6.56
C ASP A 240 -23.16 -15.21 6.34
N PRO A 241 -23.30 -14.73 5.09
CA PRO A 241 -23.68 -13.36 4.80
C PRO A 241 -25.04 -12.92 5.36
N VAL A 242 -25.91 -13.87 5.73
CA VAL A 242 -27.22 -13.55 6.30
C VAL A 242 -27.25 -13.39 7.82
N ASP A 243 -26.15 -13.70 8.55
CA ASP A 243 -26.23 -13.83 10.01
C ASP A 243 -25.14 -13.20 10.88
N LEU A 244 -25.57 -12.82 12.08
CA LEU A 244 -24.74 -12.29 13.17
C LEU A 244 -23.74 -13.34 13.69
N THR A 245 -22.45 -13.04 13.49
CA THR A 245 -21.25 -13.57 14.17
C THR A 245 -21.28 -15.03 14.67
N PRO A 246 -20.97 -16.04 13.83
CA PRO A 246 -21.04 -17.46 14.21
C PRO A 246 -20.04 -17.90 15.29
N LEU A 247 -19.05 -17.08 15.62
CA LEU A 247 -18.16 -17.26 16.76
C LEU A 247 -17.69 -15.90 17.27
N TYR A 248 -17.90 -15.70 18.56
CA TYR A 248 -17.57 -14.48 19.28
C TYR A 248 -16.60 -14.85 20.40
N ILE A 249 -15.35 -14.38 20.30
CA ILE A 249 -14.32 -14.54 21.31
C ILE A 249 -14.14 -13.17 21.99
N THR A 250 -14.55 -13.09 23.25
CA THR A 250 -14.30 -11.94 24.13
C THR A 250 -13.12 -12.21 25.04
N GLY A 251 -12.69 -11.20 25.80
CA GLY A 251 -11.64 -11.36 26.82
C GLY A 251 -11.91 -12.43 27.89
N GLY A 252 -13.09 -13.08 27.92
CA GLY A 252 -13.40 -14.15 28.87
C GLY A 252 -14.13 -15.38 28.32
N ASN A 253 -14.80 -15.31 27.17
CA ASN A 253 -15.60 -16.42 26.63
C ASN A 253 -15.44 -16.58 25.11
N ALA A 254 -15.46 -17.82 24.62
CA ALA A 254 -15.58 -18.16 23.20
C ALA A 254 -16.92 -18.86 22.96
N HIS A 255 -17.80 -18.24 22.17
CA HIS A 255 -19.11 -18.80 21.83
C HIS A 255 -19.10 -19.36 20.41
N VAL A 256 -19.72 -20.52 20.19
CA VAL A 256 -20.02 -21.04 18.84
C VAL A 256 -21.53 -21.01 18.67
N ILE A 257 -22.03 -20.27 17.68
CA ILE A 257 -23.45 -20.15 17.37
C ILE A 257 -23.78 -21.13 16.23
N ILE A 258 -24.70 -22.06 16.50
CA ILE A 258 -24.95 -23.24 15.64
C ILE A 258 -26.11 -23.00 14.65
N ASP A 259 -26.90 -21.97 14.89
CA ASP A 259 -27.94 -21.45 13.99
C ASP A 259 -28.27 -20.03 14.45
N SER A 260 -27.83 -19.04 13.69
CA SER A 260 -27.96 -17.61 14.02
C SER A 260 -29.14 -16.93 13.34
N ASN A 261 -29.67 -17.50 12.23
CA ASN A 261 -30.85 -16.99 11.53
C ASN A 261 -32.14 -17.60 12.09
N ASN A 262 -32.06 -18.64 12.92
CA ASN A 262 -33.23 -19.35 13.46
C ASN A 262 -34.16 -19.81 12.31
N ASN A 263 -33.56 -20.31 11.22
CA ASN A 263 -34.30 -20.86 10.09
C ASN A 263 -34.68 -22.35 10.37
N THR A 264 -35.16 -23.08 9.36
CA THR A 264 -35.56 -24.49 9.50
C THR A 264 -34.49 -25.49 9.06
N THR A 265 -33.22 -25.10 8.93
CA THR A 265 -32.14 -25.96 8.44
C THR A 265 -31.30 -26.51 9.59
N ASP A 266 -31.01 -27.80 9.59
CA ASP A 266 -30.25 -28.47 10.66
C ASP A 266 -28.77 -28.01 10.74
N GLY A 267 -28.49 -26.98 11.54
CA GLY A 267 -27.16 -26.55 11.93
C GLY A 267 -26.52 -27.47 12.98
N TYR A 268 -25.19 -27.63 12.92
CA TYR A 268 -24.43 -28.34 13.97
C TYR A 268 -22.99 -27.83 14.12
N PHE A 269 -22.50 -27.83 15.36
CA PHE A 269 -21.07 -27.78 15.65
C PHE A 269 -20.51 -29.21 15.67
N SER A 270 -19.36 -29.47 15.05
CA SER A 270 -18.70 -30.78 15.13
C SER A 270 -17.19 -30.70 15.27
N ILE A 271 -16.62 -31.67 15.99
CA ILE A 271 -15.19 -31.97 16.04
C ILE A 271 -14.98 -33.28 15.28
N ARG A 272 -14.02 -33.30 14.36
CA ARG A 272 -13.81 -34.41 13.43
C ARG A 272 -12.34 -34.85 13.37
N LYS A 273 -12.11 -36.10 12.95
CA LYS A 273 -10.79 -36.64 12.63
C LYS A 273 -10.59 -36.70 11.11
N ASP A 274 -9.37 -36.38 10.66
CA ASP A 274 -8.88 -36.42 9.28
C ASP A 274 -9.62 -35.49 8.30
N ASN A 275 -8.96 -34.39 7.89
CA ASN A 275 -9.53 -33.34 7.02
C ASN A 275 -9.27 -33.57 5.53
N THR A 276 -9.57 -34.77 5.01
CA THR A 276 -9.42 -35.05 3.56
C THR A 276 -10.69 -34.75 2.77
N SER A 277 -11.88 -34.78 3.40
CA SER A 277 -13.16 -34.27 2.87
C SER A 277 -14.26 -34.21 3.96
N ARG A 278 -15.15 -33.22 3.88
CA ARG A 278 -16.31 -33.06 4.80
C ARG A 278 -17.29 -34.26 4.71
N ALA A 279 -17.26 -35.01 3.61
CA ALA A 279 -18.11 -36.17 3.39
C ALA A 279 -17.54 -37.48 3.97
N THR A 280 -16.23 -37.56 4.22
CA THR A 280 -15.55 -38.82 4.61
C THR A 280 -14.87 -38.75 5.99
N SER A 281 -14.86 -37.59 6.64
CA SER A 281 -14.29 -37.41 7.99
C SER A 281 -15.21 -37.97 9.07
N ALA A 282 -14.64 -38.75 10.00
CA ALA A 282 -15.37 -39.29 11.14
C ALA A 282 -15.61 -38.19 12.19
N GLU A 283 -16.84 -38.05 12.66
CA GLU A 283 -17.19 -37.12 13.73
C GLU A 283 -16.93 -37.72 15.11
N LEU A 284 -16.21 -36.97 15.95
CA LEU A 284 -15.89 -37.36 17.33
C LEU A 284 -16.89 -36.75 18.32
N PHE A 285 -17.32 -35.52 18.07
CA PHE A 285 -18.25 -34.78 18.90
C PHE A 285 -19.16 -33.93 18.01
N ARG A 286 -20.44 -33.83 18.36
CA ARG A 286 -21.43 -33.00 17.66
C ARG A 286 -22.36 -32.33 18.65
N VAL A 287 -22.76 -31.09 18.38
CA VAL A 287 -23.90 -30.41 19.01
C VAL A 287 -24.85 -29.98 17.89
N GLN A 288 -26.08 -30.49 17.92
CA GLN A 288 -27.15 -30.09 16.99
C GLN A 288 -27.85 -28.83 17.50
N GLU A 289 -28.47 -28.06 16.59
CA GLU A 289 -29.29 -26.89 16.92
C GLU A 289 -30.42 -27.18 17.91
N ASN A 290 -31.00 -28.39 17.87
CA ASN A 290 -32.03 -28.84 18.81
C ASN A 290 -31.49 -29.13 20.23
N GLY A 291 -30.20 -28.92 20.46
CA GLY A 291 -29.49 -29.11 21.71
C GLY A 291 -29.08 -30.56 22.01
N ASN A 292 -29.19 -31.48 21.06
CA ASN A 292 -28.69 -32.84 21.21
C ASN A 292 -27.17 -32.89 21.00
N VAL A 293 -26.48 -33.53 21.93
CA VAL A 293 -25.02 -33.71 21.91
C VAL A 293 -24.70 -35.17 21.59
N GLY A 294 -23.89 -35.38 20.56
CA GLY A 294 -23.41 -36.70 20.15
C GLY A 294 -21.92 -36.87 20.45
N ILE A 295 -21.52 -38.04 20.96
CA ILE A 295 -20.11 -38.46 21.06
C ILE A 295 -19.94 -39.73 20.24
N GLY A 296 -19.11 -39.67 19.19
CA GLY A 296 -18.89 -40.78 18.25
C GLY A 296 -20.11 -41.14 17.38
N ILE A 297 -21.11 -40.27 17.30
CA ILE A 297 -22.36 -40.50 16.55
C ILE A 297 -22.81 -39.22 15.84
N THR A 298 -23.27 -39.33 14.59
CA THR A 298 -23.65 -38.18 13.75
C THR A 298 -25.11 -37.77 13.95
N ASN A 299 -26.00 -38.67 14.36
CA ASN A 299 -27.44 -38.38 14.56
C ASN A 299 -27.90 -38.70 15.99
N PRO A 300 -27.47 -37.95 17.02
CA PRO A 300 -27.98 -38.12 18.38
C PRO A 300 -29.50 -37.90 18.45
N THR A 301 -30.19 -38.82 19.11
CA THR A 301 -31.65 -38.86 19.31
C THR A 301 -32.06 -38.47 20.73
N SER A 302 -31.10 -37.98 21.52
CA SER A 302 -31.28 -37.59 22.92
C SER A 302 -30.30 -36.47 23.26
N LYS A 303 -30.56 -35.74 24.37
CA LYS A 303 -29.75 -34.57 24.76
C LYS A 303 -28.26 -34.90 24.91
N LEU A 304 -27.93 -36.10 25.37
CA LEU A 304 -26.60 -36.69 25.28
C LEU A 304 -26.75 -38.11 24.74
N HIS A 305 -26.14 -38.41 23.60
CA HIS A 305 -26.07 -39.76 23.03
C HIS A 305 -24.59 -40.12 22.77
N VAL A 306 -24.11 -41.12 23.50
CA VAL A 306 -22.75 -41.64 23.35
C VAL A 306 -22.81 -42.97 22.61
N SER A 307 -22.13 -43.08 21.47
CA SER A 307 -21.89 -44.35 20.81
C SER A 307 -20.58 -44.95 21.32
N GLY A 308 -20.65 -45.62 22.47
CA GLY A 308 -19.51 -46.22 23.17
C GLY A 308 -19.70 -46.23 24.67
N ASP A 309 -18.61 -46.43 25.41
CA ASP A 309 -18.63 -46.51 26.87
C ASP A 309 -18.57 -45.13 27.52
N ILE A 310 -19.21 -44.99 28.69
CA ILE A 310 -19.08 -43.81 29.56
C ILE A 310 -18.39 -44.24 30.85
N ARG A 311 -17.23 -43.64 31.15
CA ARG A 311 -16.55 -43.79 32.44
C ARG A 311 -16.86 -42.59 33.33
N VAL A 312 -17.60 -42.80 34.42
CA VAL A 312 -17.97 -41.76 35.40
C VAL A 312 -17.16 -41.95 36.68
N THR A 313 -16.55 -40.88 37.19
CA THR A 313 -15.76 -40.91 38.44
C THR A 313 -16.45 -40.22 39.62
N GLY A 314 -17.50 -39.43 39.36
CA GLY A 314 -18.35 -38.81 40.37
C GLY A 314 -19.62 -39.62 40.68
N ALA A 315 -20.42 -39.13 41.62
CA ALA A 315 -21.74 -39.69 41.89
C ALA A 315 -22.73 -39.34 40.75
N TYR A 316 -23.72 -40.22 40.53
CA TYR A 316 -24.90 -39.86 39.77
C TYR A 316 -25.82 -38.98 40.62
N TYR A 317 -26.59 -38.13 39.96
CA TYR A 317 -27.59 -37.26 40.59
C TYR A 317 -28.97 -37.59 40.01
N ASP A 318 -29.99 -37.57 40.86
CA ASP A 318 -31.37 -37.74 40.42
C ASP A 318 -31.99 -36.41 39.96
N SER A 319 -33.27 -36.43 39.59
CA SER A 319 -33.98 -35.23 39.13
C SER A 319 -34.17 -34.14 40.19
N THR A 320 -33.86 -34.42 41.47
CA THR A 320 -33.89 -33.43 42.56
C THR A 320 -32.50 -32.86 42.86
N ASN A 321 -31.50 -33.19 42.03
CA ASN A 321 -30.10 -32.84 42.25
C ASN A 321 -29.53 -33.46 43.53
N ALA A 322 -30.01 -34.65 43.92
CA ALA A 322 -29.47 -35.42 45.04
C ALA A 322 -28.49 -36.51 44.54
N ALA A 323 -27.30 -36.56 45.14
CA ALA A 323 -26.32 -37.60 44.85
C ALA A 323 -26.76 -38.96 45.44
N GLY A 324 -26.46 -40.03 44.71
CA GLY A 324 -26.73 -41.39 45.18
C GLY A 324 -25.97 -41.74 46.45
N SER A 325 -26.67 -42.39 47.37
CA SER A 325 -26.08 -42.98 48.58
C SER A 325 -25.91 -44.49 48.42
N THR A 326 -24.97 -45.09 49.16
CA THR A 326 -24.76 -46.53 49.17
C THR A 326 -26.06 -47.28 49.46
N GLY A 327 -26.36 -48.33 48.68
CA GLY A 327 -27.57 -49.15 48.81
C GLY A 327 -28.79 -48.68 48.02
N TYR A 328 -28.68 -47.54 47.31
CA TYR A 328 -29.72 -47.03 46.41
C TYR A 328 -29.36 -47.32 44.95
N VAL A 329 -30.39 -47.49 44.13
CA VAL A 329 -30.33 -47.60 42.67
C VAL A 329 -31.06 -46.40 42.06
N LEU A 330 -30.50 -45.84 40.99
CA LEU A 330 -31.16 -44.77 40.25
C LEU A 330 -32.16 -45.41 39.28
N THR A 331 -33.44 -45.11 39.45
CA THR A 331 -34.49 -45.65 38.58
C THR A 331 -35.18 -44.52 37.83
N SER A 332 -35.64 -44.79 36.61
CA SER A 332 -36.51 -43.86 35.86
C SER A 332 -37.89 -43.78 36.53
N THR A 333 -38.46 -42.58 36.58
CA THR A 333 -39.84 -42.33 36.99
C THR A 333 -40.77 -42.08 35.79
N GLY A 334 -40.25 -42.20 34.56
CA GLY A 334 -40.95 -41.83 33.31
C GLY A 334 -40.78 -40.36 32.92
N THR A 335 -40.66 -39.44 33.88
CA THR A 335 -40.42 -38.00 33.66
C THR A 335 -39.07 -37.51 34.20
N GLY A 336 -38.35 -38.38 34.91
CA GLY A 336 -37.07 -38.08 35.53
C GLY A 336 -36.44 -39.33 36.12
N THR A 337 -35.65 -39.13 37.16
CA THR A 337 -34.97 -40.20 37.90
C THR A 337 -35.14 -39.98 39.41
N SER A 338 -35.12 -41.08 40.17
CA SER A 338 -35.23 -41.05 41.62
C SER A 338 -34.38 -42.16 42.23
N TRP A 339 -33.71 -41.85 43.34
CA TRP A 339 -33.02 -42.85 44.15
C TRP A 339 -34.02 -43.72 44.90
N ASN A 340 -34.01 -45.00 44.58
CA ASN A 340 -34.83 -45.99 45.24
C ASN A 340 -33.95 -47.00 45.96
N THR A 341 -34.43 -47.49 47.11
CA THR A 341 -33.85 -48.70 47.69
C THR A 341 -34.11 -49.87 46.75
N LEU A 342 -33.30 -50.93 46.82
CA LEU A 342 -33.52 -52.15 46.04
C LEU A 342 -34.95 -52.72 46.21
N ALA A 343 -35.53 -52.55 47.41
CA ALA A 343 -36.90 -52.95 47.71
C ALA A 343 -37.95 -52.04 47.05
N SER A 344 -37.81 -50.71 47.14
CA SER A 344 -38.78 -49.76 46.57
C SER A 344 -38.70 -49.66 45.04
N ALA A 345 -37.55 -50.00 44.46
CA ALA A 345 -37.36 -50.10 43.01
C ALA A 345 -38.03 -51.35 42.39
N GLY A 346 -38.56 -52.27 43.21
CA GLY A 346 -39.15 -53.53 42.72
C GLY A 346 -38.16 -54.50 42.06
N ILE A 347 -36.85 -54.23 42.17
CA ILE A 347 -35.77 -55.04 41.58
C ILE A 347 -35.62 -56.36 42.36
N ILE A 348 -35.82 -56.31 43.68
CA ILE A 348 -36.03 -57.52 44.47
C ILE A 348 -37.51 -57.88 44.34
N SER A 349 -37.84 -58.65 43.30
CA SER A 349 -39.13 -59.31 43.17
C SER A 349 -39.02 -60.75 43.67
N GLY A 350 -39.86 -61.07 44.65
CA GLY A 350 -40.09 -62.43 45.10
C GLY A 350 -41.57 -62.58 45.39
N SER A 351 -42.26 -63.35 44.55
CA SER A 351 -43.57 -63.87 44.92
C SER A 351 -43.33 -65.12 45.75
N GLY A 352 -43.66 -65.09 47.04
CA GLY A 352 -43.98 -66.34 47.72
C GLY A 352 -45.13 -66.99 46.95
N THR A 353 -45.02 -68.28 46.63
CA THR A 353 -46.21 -69.05 46.29
C THR A 353 -47.07 -69.15 47.55
N ASP A 354 -48.39 -69.24 47.38
CA ASP A 354 -49.34 -69.38 48.48
C ASP A 354 -48.78 -70.35 49.54
N ASN A 355 -48.58 -69.81 50.76
CA ASN A 355 -48.15 -70.48 52.00
C ASN A 355 -46.65 -70.46 52.40
N TYR A 356 -45.76 -69.69 51.77
CA TYR A 356 -44.42 -69.40 52.33
C TYR A 356 -44.12 -67.89 52.45
N LEU A 357 -43.63 -67.46 53.62
CA LEU A 357 -43.20 -66.08 53.88
C LEU A 357 -41.72 -65.93 53.47
N ALA A 358 -41.44 -65.13 52.43
CA ALA A 358 -40.06 -64.78 52.08
C ALA A 358 -39.50 -63.76 53.08
N ARG A 359 -38.44 -64.12 53.83
CA ARG A 359 -37.69 -63.16 54.66
C ARG A 359 -36.31 -62.90 54.07
N PHE A 360 -36.09 -61.66 53.66
CA PHE A 360 -34.79 -61.19 53.17
C PHE A 360 -33.79 -61.08 54.32
N ASN A 361 -32.52 -61.34 54.05
CA ASN A 361 -31.46 -61.10 55.03
C ASN A 361 -31.34 -59.60 55.38
N SER A 362 -30.67 -59.26 56.48
CA SER A 362 -30.50 -57.86 56.95
C SER A 362 -29.74 -56.95 55.96
N LEU A 363 -29.20 -57.51 54.89
CA LEU A 363 -28.49 -56.81 53.82
C LEU A 363 -29.29 -56.75 52.52
N GLY A 364 -30.50 -57.33 52.46
CA GLY A 364 -31.38 -57.33 51.29
C GLY A 364 -30.83 -58.08 50.08
N THR A 365 -29.91 -59.05 50.24
CA THR A 365 -29.17 -59.67 49.12
C THR A 365 -29.58 -61.10 48.79
N GLY A 366 -30.54 -61.69 49.52
CA GLY A 366 -31.01 -63.05 49.23
C GLY A 366 -32.10 -63.53 50.19
N ILE A 367 -32.69 -64.68 49.84
CA ILE A 367 -33.61 -65.44 50.70
C ILE A 367 -32.76 -66.37 51.55
N GLU A 368 -32.87 -66.26 52.87
CA GLU A 368 -32.25 -67.24 53.77
C GLU A 368 -33.23 -68.39 54.04
N ASN A 369 -32.76 -69.63 54.01
CA ASN A 369 -33.47 -70.71 54.70
C ASN A 369 -33.29 -70.50 56.20
N ARG A 370 -34.29 -69.90 56.85
CA ARG A 370 -34.44 -69.97 58.30
C ARG A 370 -35.88 -70.23 58.66
N THR A 371 -36.04 -70.96 59.77
CA THR A 371 -37.28 -71.17 60.49
C THR A 371 -37.99 -69.83 60.69
N LEU A 372 -39.28 -69.76 60.35
CA LEU A 372 -40.14 -68.63 60.69
C LEU A 372 -40.20 -68.50 62.22
N VAL A 373 -39.53 -67.48 62.76
CA VAL A 373 -39.64 -67.12 64.18
C VAL A 373 -40.30 -65.74 64.22
N ASP A 374 -41.55 -65.70 64.67
CA ASP A 374 -42.19 -64.46 65.09
C ASP A 374 -41.49 -63.97 66.36
N ASN A 375 -41.06 -62.71 66.37
CA ASN A 375 -40.56 -62.05 67.57
C ASN A 375 -41.74 -61.59 68.43
N ALA A 376 -42.51 -62.55 68.94
CA ALA A 376 -43.56 -62.28 69.91
C ALA A 376 -43.18 -62.92 71.25
N THR A 377 -43.20 -62.11 72.31
CA THR A 377 -43.00 -62.51 73.70
C THR A 377 -43.99 -63.59 74.18
N VAL A 378 -44.95 -64.03 73.35
CA VAL A 378 -45.86 -65.13 73.68
C VAL A 378 -46.26 -65.91 72.42
N GLY A 379 -45.55 -67.02 72.20
CA GLY A 379 -46.00 -68.29 71.59
C GLY A 379 -46.95 -68.25 70.40
N THR A 380 -46.41 -68.41 69.19
CA THR A 380 -46.78 -69.47 68.23
C THR A 380 -45.62 -69.64 67.24
N SER A 381 -45.06 -70.85 67.10
CA SER A 381 -44.02 -71.11 66.10
C SER A 381 -44.24 -72.47 65.46
N LEU A 382 -43.97 -72.56 64.16
CA LEU A 382 -43.76 -73.80 63.43
C LEU A 382 -42.36 -74.31 63.82
N ASN A 383 -42.25 -75.38 64.60
CA ASN A 383 -40.96 -75.97 65.00
C ASN A 383 -40.72 -77.30 64.28
N ILE A 384 -39.55 -77.48 63.65
CA ILE A 384 -39.15 -78.78 63.10
C ILE A 384 -38.10 -79.38 64.02
N ASP A 385 -38.41 -80.49 64.68
CA ASP A 385 -37.45 -81.15 65.59
C ASP A 385 -36.34 -81.89 64.83
N SER A 386 -35.32 -82.35 65.54
CA SER A 386 -34.17 -83.08 64.97
C SER A 386 -34.54 -84.45 64.36
N SER A 387 -35.80 -84.86 64.45
CA SER A 387 -36.36 -86.06 63.81
C SER A 387 -37.24 -85.71 62.59
N ASN A 388 -37.23 -84.45 62.15
CA ASN A 388 -38.05 -83.88 61.07
C ASN A 388 -39.57 -83.77 61.37
N ASN A 389 -40.00 -83.75 62.64
CA ASN A 389 -41.41 -83.54 62.97
C ASN A 389 -41.75 -82.05 62.96
N VAL A 390 -42.86 -81.68 62.32
CA VAL A 390 -43.32 -80.28 62.21
C VAL A 390 -44.43 -80.00 63.24
N GLY A 391 -44.17 -79.18 64.25
CA GLY A 391 -45.14 -78.73 65.25
C GLY A 391 -45.64 -77.31 64.98
N ILE A 392 -46.96 -77.08 65.01
CA ILE A 392 -47.59 -75.76 64.87
C ILE A 392 -48.38 -75.46 66.15
N GLY A 393 -47.99 -74.39 66.88
CA GLY A 393 -48.61 -74.07 68.17
C GLY A 393 -48.05 -74.90 69.32
N GLY A 394 -48.26 -74.48 70.56
CA GLY A 394 -47.60 -75.00 71.76
C GLY A 394 -47.60 -76.53 71.94
N THR A 395 -46.46 -77.01 72.45
CA THR A 395 -46.06 -78.36 72.91
C THR A 395 -46.55 -79.57 72.11
N ALA A 396 -45.59 -80.27 71.50
CA ALA A 396 -45.70 -81.67 71.10
C ALA A 396 -45.93 -82.60 72.31
#